data_AF-A0A0D9S0E6-F1
#
_entry.id   AF-A0A0D9S0E6-F1
#
_cell.length_a   1.000
_cell.length_b   1.000
_cell.length_c   1.000
_cell.angle_alpha   90.00
_cell.angle_beta   90.00
_cell.angle_gamma   90.00
#
_symmetry.space_group_name_H-M   'P 1'
#
loop_
_entity.id
_entity.type
_entity.pdbx_description
1 polymer ?
#
loop_
_entity_poly.entity_id
_entity_poly.type
_entity_poly.pdbx_seq_one_letter_code
_entity_poly.pdbx_strand_id
1 'polypeptide(L)'
;MRPGTGQGGREDPGEPGPNLRQRWPLLLLGLALVTHGLVHPTAAPQSRALGPGAPGGSSRSSLRSRWGRFLLQHGSWTGPRCWPREFQSKHNSLRHVFGSGTQLTVLGQPKATPSVTPFPPSSEELQANKTTLMCLMSDFYPGILTVTWKADGTPITQGVEMTTPSKQSNNKYAASSYLSLTPEQWRSHNSYSCQIMQEGSIVEKTVAPAECS
;
A
#
# COMPACT_ATOMS: atom_id res chain seq x y z
N MET A 1 -60.12 -61.33 36.59
CA MET A 1 -60.03 -61.24 35.12
C MET A 1 -58.74 -60.48 34.78
N ARG A 2 -57.81 -61.11 34.04
CA ARG A 2 -56.73 -60.44 33.26
C ARG A 2 -57.38 -59.84 31.98
N PRO A 3 -56.67 -59.08 31.11
CA PRO A 3 -55.71 -57.98 31.32
C PRO A 3 -56.01 -56.79 30.35
N GLY A 4 -55.18 -55.74 30.38
CA GLY A 4 -55.10 -54.73 29.32
C GLY A 4 -53.65 -54.26 29.14
N THR A 5 -53.05 -54.65 28.01
CA THR A 5 -51.69 -54.37 27.54
C THR A 5 -51.53 -52.98 26.92
N GLY A 6 -50.35 -52.36 27.08
CA GLY A 6 -49.92 -51.21 26.29
C GLY A 6 -48.39 -51.09 26.28
N GLN A 7 -47.80 -51.30 25.11
CA GLN A 7 -46.38 -51.15 24.72
C GLN A 7 -45.87 -49.72 25.07
N GLY A 8 -44.61 -49.48 25.42
CA GLY A 8 -43.38 -49.82 24.72
C GLY A 8 -42.88 -48.59 23.94
N GLY A 9 -41.88 -47.87 24.47
CA GLY A 9 -41.28 -46.70 23.82
C GLY A 9 -39.96 -46.32 24.50
N ARG A 10 -38.87 -46.55 23.76
CA ARG A 10 -37.46 -46.52 24.16
C ARG A 10 -36.88 -45.11 24.02
N GLU A 11 -35.99 -44.74 24.93
CA GLU A 11 -35.20 -43.50 24.93
C GLU A 11 -34.34 -43.35 23.67
N ASP A 12 -34.20 -42.10 23.20
CA ASP A 12 -33.12 -41.65 22.31
C ASP A 12 -32.55 -40.32 22.87
N PRO A 13 -31.25 -40.24 23.21
CA PRO A 13 -30.64 -39.01 23.69
C PRO A 13 -30.32 -38.03 22.55
N GLY A 14 -30.66 -36.76 22.75
CA GLY A 14 -30.54 -35.70 21.77
C GLY A 14 -29.12 -35.47 21.21
N GLU A 15 -29.10 -35.14 19.92
CA GLU A 15 -27.92 -34.78 19.14
C GLU A 15 -27.12 -33.60 19.73
N PRO A 16 -25.77 -33.65 19.68
CA PRO A 16 -24.91 -32.50 19.93
C PRO A 16 -24.97 -31.49 18.77
N GLY A 17 -25.30 -30.24 19.08
CA GLY A 17 -25.29 -29.12 18.13
C GLY A 17 -23.88 -28.87 17.52
N PRO A 18 -23.82 -28.32 16.29
CA PRO A 18 -22.57 -28.20 15.55
C PRO A 18 -21.62 -27.16 16.15
N ASN A 19 -20.37 -27.58 16.28
CA ASN A 19 -19.20 -26.85 16.76
C ASN A 19 -19.02 -25.49 16.08
N LEU A 20 -19.05 -24.41 16.87
CA LEU A 20 -18.69 -23.04 16.46
C LEU A 20 -17.15 -22.84 16.44
N ARG A 21 -16.44 -23.76 15.78
CA ARG A 21 -14.98 -23.68 15.52
C ARG A 21 -14.74 -24.00 14.06
N GLN A 22 -15.05 -23.06 13.17
CA GLN A 22 -14.49 -22.98 11.82
C GLN A 22 -15.02 -21.72 11.13
N ARG A 23 -14.32 -20.58 11.30
CA ARG A 23 -14.53 -19.42 10.44
C ARG A 23 -13.34 -18.47 10.45
N TRP A 24 -12.19 -18.95 10.00
CA TRP A 24 -11.09 -18.10 9.54
C TRP A 24 -11.00 -18.22 8.02
N PRO A 25 -10.86 -17.11 7.27
CA PRO A 25 -10.79 -17.17 5.81
C PRO A 25 -9.39 -17.64 5.37
N LEU A 26 -9.39 -18.69 4.56
CA LEU A 26 -8.24 -19.19 3.83
C LEU A 26 -7.81 -18.15 2.77
N LEU A 27 -6.66 -17.51 2.97
CA LEU A 27 -5.92 -16.85 1.89
C LEU A 27 -5.07 -17.93 1.20
N LEU A 28 -5.55 -18.43 0.06
CA LEU A 28 -4.82 -19.38 -0.78
C LEU A 28 -3.66 -18.65 -1.50
N LEU A 29 -2.43 -19.09 -1.23
CA LEU A 29 -1.22 -18.77 -1.98
C LEU A 29 -1.26 -19.45 -3.35
N GLY A 30 -1.31 -18.65 -4.42
CA GLY A 30 -1.08 -19.14 -5.79
C GLY A 30 0.41 -19.13 -6.12
N LEU A 31 1.07 -20.28 -6.05
CA LEU A 31 2.40 -20.51 -6.64
C LEU A 31 2.21 -21.14 -8.03
N ALA A 32 2.61 -20.42 -9.07
CA ALA A 32 2.81 -20.99 -10.40
C ALA A 32 4.31 -21.17 -10.64
N LEU A 33 4.75 -22.43 -10.73
CA LEU A 33 6.04 -22.81 -11.30
C LEU A 33 5.96 -22.68 -12.82
N VAL A 34 6.77 -21.80 -13.42
CA VAL A 34 7.08 -21.86 -14.85
C VAL A 34 8.58 -22.06 -15.00
N THR A 35 8.93 -23.17 -15.63
CA THR A 35 10.30 -23.60 -15.90
C THR A 35 10.87 -22.91 -17.14
N HIS A 36 12.03 -22.27 -16.94
CA HIS A 36 13.18 -22.10 -17.86
C HIS A 36 12.93 -21.51 -19.26
N GLY A 37 13.34 -20.26 -19.43
CA GLY A 37 13.64 -19.63 -20.71
C GLY A 37 14.79 -18.63 -20.56
N LEU A 38 15.95 -19.00 -21.10
CA LEU A 38 17.22 -18.28 -21.05
C LEU A 38 17.13 -16.94 -21.82
N VAL A 39 17.28 -15.79 -21.15
CA VAL A 39 17.57 -14.50 -21.81
C VAL A 39 18.63 -13.74 -21.01
N HIS A 40 19.72 -13.44 -21.70
CA HIS A 40 20.90 -12.72 -21.22
C HIS A 40 20.58 -11.32 -20.65
N PRO A 41 21.33 -10.84 -19.64
CA PRO A 41 21.27 -9.44 -19.21
C PRO A 41 22.14 -8.54 -20.10
N THR A 42 21.53 -7.56 -20.77
CA THR A 42 22.24 -6.44 -21.39
C THR A 42 22.50 -5.35 -20.35
N ALA A 43 23.75 -4.89 -20.36
CA ALA A 43 24.40 -4.04 -19.37
C ALA A 43 23.73 -2.69 -19.05
N ALA A 44 23.89 -2.31 -17.78
CA ALA A 44 23.69 -0.95 -17.28
C ALA A 44 24.78 0.02 -17.82
N PRO A 45 24.50 1.34 -17.81
CA PRO A 45 25.39 2.36 -18.37
C PRO A 45 26.40 2.86 -17.34
N GLN A 46 27.60 3.27 -17.76
CA GLN A 46 28.39 4.39 -17.19
C GLN A 46 29.80 4.48 -17.79
N SER A 47 30.14 5.63 -18.36
CA SER A 47 31.45 6.32 -18.32
C SER A 47 31.26 7.66 -19.06
N ARG A 48 31.80 8.82 -18.73
CA ARG A 48 32.98 9.24 -17.96
C ARG A 48 32.73 10.64 -17.37
N ALA A 49 33.46 10.98 -16.31
CA ALA A 49 33.70 12.36 -15.89
C ALA A 49 35.11 12.83 -16.34
N LEU A 50 35.23 14.09 -16.76
CA LEU A 50 36.44 14.94 -16.67
C LEU A 50 36.05 16.42 -16.93
N GLY A 51 36.32 17.34 -15.99
CA GLY A 51 36.19 18.82 -16.17
C GLY A 51 37.55 19.45 -16.54
N PRO A 52 37.84 20.73 -16.20
CA PRO A 52 37.12 22.01 -16.37
C PRO A 52 37.96 23.08 -17.15
N GLY A 53 37.37 24.22 -17.55
CA GLY A 53 38.11 25.42 -18.04
C GLY A 53 37.23 26.52 -18.68
N ALA A 54 37.22 27.72 -18.08
CA ALA A 54 36.43 28.92 -18.42
C ALA A 54 37.15 29.88 -19.42
N PRO A 55 36.84 31.20 -19.57
CA PRO A 55 35.59 32.00 -19.54
C PRO A 55 35.40 32.93 -20.78
N GLY A 56 34.29 33.67 -20.88
CA GLY A 56 34.29 35.01 -21.52
C GLY A 56 33.04 35.49 -22.30
N GLY A 57 32.54 36.68 -21.96
CA GLY A 57 31.74 37.58 -22.84
C GLY A 57 30.21 37.56 -22.62
N SER A 58 29.64 38.38 -21.74
CA SER A 58 29.15 39.76 -21.96
C SER A 58 27.92 39.97 -22.87
N SER A 59 26.90 40.59 -22.26
CA SER A 59 26.06 41.70 -22.77
C SER A 59 24.68 41.47 -23.40
N ARG A 60 23.68 41.94 -22.64
CA ARG A 60 22.68 42.99 -22.97
C ARG A 60 21.63 42.75 -24.08
N SER A 61 20.39 42.57 -23.61
CA SER A 61 19.16 43.31 -23.99
C SER A 61 19.02 43.92 -25.40
N SER A 62 17.93 43.60 -26.11
CA SER A 62 16.71 44.46 -26.20
C SER A 62 15.90 44.23 -27.48
N LEU A 63 14.56 44.24 -27.31
CA LEU A 63 13.54 44.94 -28.11
C LEU A 63 13.83 45.22 -29.61
N ARG A 64 13.00 44.66 -30.50
CA ARG A 64 12.06 45.47 -31.31
C ARG A 64 11.12 44.63 -32.17
N SER A 65 9.85 44.98 -32.04
CA SER A 65 8.78 44.85 -33.02
C SER A 65 9.03 45.70 -34.27
N ARG A 66 8.65 45.19 -35.46
CA ARG A 66 8.02 46.00 -36.51
C ARG A 66 7.37 45.14 -37.60
N TRP A 67 6.13 45.50 -37.90
CA TRP A 67 5.25 44.95 -38.93
C TRP A 67 5.61 45.43 -40.34
N GLY A 68 5.19 44.66 -41.35
CA GLY A 68 4.69 45.21 -42.62
C GLY A 68 5.34 44.66 -43.89
N ARG A 69 4.60 43.84 -44.66
CA ARG A 69 3.92 44.29 -45.89
C ARG A 69 3.32 43.10 -46.65
N PHE A 70 2.04 43.26 -46.95
CA PHE A 70 1.26 42.46 -47.89
C PHE A 70 1.76 42.70 -49.32
N LEU A 71 1.86 41.63 -50.11
CA LEU A 71 1.78 41.70 -51.57
C LEU A 71 0.67 40.75 -52.02
N LEU A 72 -0.33 41.34 -52.66
CA LEU A 72 -1.42 40.67 -53.36
C LEU A 72 -0.87 40.07 -54.67
N GLN A 73 -1.10 38.78 -54.91
CA GLN A 73 -0.94 38.19 -56.23
C GLN A 73 -2.30 37.79 -56.78
N HIS A 74 -2.60 38.38 -57.94
CA HIS A 74 -3.69 38.01 -58.84
C HIS A 74 -3.35 36.70 -59.54
N GLY A 75 -4.31 35.77 -59.61
CA GLY A 75 -4.22 34.53 -60.37
C GLY A 75 -5.60 34.00 -60.72
N SER A 76 -5.86 33.90 -62.01
CA SER A 76 -7.14 33.71 -62.68
C SER A 76 -7.76 32.32 -62.50
N TRP A 77 -9.10 32.28 -62.41
CA TRP A 77 -9.95 31.09 -62.33
C TRP A 77 -10.19 30.44 -63.71
N THR A 78 -9.94 29.13 -63.82
CA THR A 78 -10.59 28.25 -64.82
C THR A 78 -10.71 26.80 -64.31
N GLY A 79 -11.94 26.31 -64.22
CA GLY A 79 -12.28 24.90 -64.50
C GLY A 79 -12.29 23.89 -63.33
N PRO A 80 -13.16 22.84 -63.39
CA PRO A 80 -13.86 22.37 -62.21
C PRO A 80 -13.58 20.90 -61.81
N ARG A 81 -14.00 20.58 -60.59
CA ARG A 81 -14.23 19.24 -60.01
C ARG A 81 -13.01 18.34 -59.85
N CYS A 82 -12.54 18.25 -58.61
CA CYS A 82 -12.25 16.98 -57.93
C CYS A 82 -12.24 17.24 -56.43
N TRP A 83 -13.19 16.66 -55.69
CA TRP A 83 -13.11 16.56 -54.23
C TRP A 83 -12.06 15.49 -53.89
N PRO A 84 -10.99 15.78 -53.14
CA PRO A 84 -10.44 14.78 -52.27
C PRO A 84 -11.35 14.77 -51.04
N ARG A 85 -12.23 13.79 -51.00
CA ARG A 85 -12.92 13.39 -49.77
C ARG A 85 -11.89 12.69 -48.86
N GLU A 86 -10.86 13.40 -48.42
CA GLU A 86 -10.14 13.03 -47.21
C GLU A 86 -10.73 13.87 -46.07
N PHE A 87 -11.82 13.37 -45.49
CA PHE A 87 -12.12 13.69 -44.11
C PHE A 87 -11.02 13.01 -43.29
N GLN A 88 -9.88 13.69 -43.12
CA GLN A 88 -8.99 13.36 -42.01
C GLN A 88 -9.81 13.60 -40.75
N SER A 89 -10.44 12.54 -40.27
CA SER A 89 -10.89 12.45 -38.88
C SER A 89 -9.62 12.56 -38.05
N LYS A 90 -9.23 13.80 -37.74
CA LYS A 90 -8.33 14.06 -36.62
C LYS A 90 -9.10 13.53 -35.44
N HIS A 91 -8.75 12.31 -35.02
CA HIS A 91 -9.09 11.83 -33.70
C HIS A 91 -8.43 12.79 -32.72
N ASN A 92 -9.13 13.89 -32.42
CA ASN A 92 -8.80 14.80 -31.34
C ASN A 92 -9.09 14.00 -30.08
N SER A 93 -8.13 13.20 -29.66
CA SER A 93 -8.17 12.51 -28.40
C SER A 93 -8.02 13.60 -27.34
N LEU A 94 -9.16 14.15 -26.91
CA LEU A 94 -9.25 14.96 -25.71
C LEU A 94 -8.80 14.05 -24.56
N ARG A 95 -7.52 14.12 -24.20
CA ARG A 95 -7.01 13.39 -23.03
C ARG A 95 -7.64 14.03 -21.82
N HIS A 96 -8.52 13.30 -21.16
CA HIS A 96 -8.99 13.65 -19.84
C HIS A 96 -7.83 13.43 -18.85
N VAL A 97 -7.40 14.49 -18.18
CA VAL A 97 -6.37 14.44 -17.14
C VAL A 97 -7.04 14.69 -15.80
N PHE A 98 -6.91 13.73 -14.88
CA PHE A 98 -7.29 13.92 -13.48
C PHE A 98 -6.09 14.47 -12.70
N GLY A 99 -6.33 15.39 -11.77
CA GLY A 99 -5.32 15.85 -10.83
C GLY A 99 -5.00 14.78 -9.77
N SER A 100 -4.03 15.06 -8.90
CA SER A 100 -3.61 14.14 -7.83
C SER A 100 -4.68 13.88 -6.74
N GLY A 101 -5.76 14.67 -6.72
CA GLY A 101 -6.77 14.63 -5.67
C GLY A 101 -6.32 15.33 -4.37
N THR A 102 -7.25 15.47 -3.44
CA THR A 102 -7.02 16.02 -2.10
C THR A 102 -7.81 15.19 -1.10
N GLN A 103 -7.12 14.65 -0.09
CA GLN A 103 -7.77 13.91 0.98
C GLN A 103 -8.38 14.91 1.98
N LEU A 104 -9.71 14.92 2.08
CA LEU A 104 -10.44 15.70 3.08
C LEU A 104 -10.73 14.83 4.30
N THR A 105 -10.31 15.29 5.48
CA THR A 105 -10.65 14.67 6.77
C THR A 105 -11.57 15.63 7.54
N VAL A 106 -12.79 15.20 7.88
CA VAL A 106 -13.77 16.02 8.62
C VAL A 106 -13.65 15.72 10.10
N LEU A 107 -13.10 16.65 10.90
CA LEU A 107 -12.76 16.50 12.34
C LEU A 107 -13.93 16.64 13.32
N GLY A 108 -15.15 16.27 12.93
CA GLY A 108 -16.37 16.52 13.72
C GLY A 108 -16.68 15.50 14.83
N GLN A 109 -15.96 14.39 14.90
CA GLN A 109 -16.18 13.34 15.91
C GLN A 109 -15.09 13.38 17.01
N PRO A 110 -15.37 12.84 18.21
CA PRO A 110 -14.39 12.81 19.29
C PRO A 110 -13.12 12.07 18.89
N LYS A 111 -11.97 12.60 19.34
CA LYS A 111 -10.68 11.95 19.18
C LYS A 111 -10.65 10.63 19.95
N ALA A 112 -9.99 9.64 19.36
CA ALA A 112 -9.84 8.32 19.97
C ALA A 112 -8.40 7.85 19.78
N THR A 113 -7.74 7.54 20.90
CA THR A 113 -6.41 6.95 20.96
C THR A 113 -6.45 5.50 20.45
N PRO A 114 -5.46 5.03 19.68
CA PRO A 114 -5.42 3.66 19.18
C PRO A 114 -5.30 2.64 20.30
N SER A 115 -6.05 1.56 20.15
CA SER A 115 -5.70 0.28 20.78
C SER A 115 -4.55 -0.32 20.01
N VAL A 116 -3.43 -0.59 20.68
CA VAL A 116 -2.20 -1.12 20.07
C VAL A 116 -1.94 -2.52 20.57
N THR A 117 -1.85 -3.47 19.64
CA THR A 117 -1.59 -4.89 19.93
C THR A 117 -0.39 -5.36 19.10
N PRO A 118 0.79 -5.56 19.72
CA PRO A 118 1.93 -6.15 19.04
C PRO A 118 1.82 -7.67 19.02
N PHE A 119 2.36 -8.29 17.97
CA PHE A 119 2.43 -9.72 17.77
C PHE A 119 3.88 -10.11 17.47
N PRO A 120 4.46 -11.06 18.23
CA PRO A 120 5.76 -11.63 17.90
C PRO A 120 5.66 -12.49 16.63
N PRO A 121 6.79 -12.90 16.04
CA PRO A 121 6.81 -13.87 14.95
C PRO A 121 6.13 -15.18 15.38
N SER A 122 5.40 -15.82 14.46
CA SER A 122 4.78 -17.12 14.78
C SER A 122 5.83 -18.23 14.85
N SER A 123 5.54 -19.28 15.60
CA SER A 123 6.43 -20.44 15.71
C SER A 123 6.68 -21.10 14.34
N GLU A 124 5.67 -21.17 13.48
CA GLU A 124 5.78 -21.69 12.12
C GLU A 124 6.66 -20.81 11.24
N GLU A 125 6.57 -19.49 11.39
CA GLU A 125 7.41 -18.54 10.65
C GLU A 125 8.88 -18.68 11.03
N LEU A 126 9.16 -18.80 12.34
CA LEU A 126 10.51 -19.02 12.86
C LEU A 126 11.10 -20.35 12.38
N GLN A 127 10.29 -21.42 12.28
CA GLN A 127 10.72 -22.71 11.70
C GLN A 127 11.05 -22.60 10.21
N ALA A 128 10.39 -21.68 9.49
CA ALA A 128 10.67 -21.37 8.09
C ALA A 128 11.84 -20.39 7.89
N ASN A 129 12.62 -20.10 8.94
CA ASN A 129 13.72 -19.11 8.94
C ASN A 129 13.29 -17.71 8.48
N LYS A 130 12.04 -17.33 8.77
CA LYS A 130 11.51 -15.98 8.54
C LYS A 130 11.15 -15.36 9.88
N THR A 131 11.06 -14.04 9.91
CA THR A 131 10.73 -13.32 11.14
C THR A 131 10.02 -12.02 10.79
N THR A 132 8.74 -11.95 11.11
CA THR A 132 7.93 -10.75 10.93
C THR A 132 7.22 -10.41 12.22
N LEU A 133 7.45 -9.22 12.73
CA LEU A 133 6.61 -8.65 13.78
C LEU A 133 5.43 -7.92 13.14
N MET A 134 4.28 -7.94 13.82
CA MET A 134 3.11 -7.18 13.42
C MET A 134 2.62 -6.32 14.58
N CYS A 135 2.24 -5.08 14.30
CA CYS A 135 1.58 -4.20 15.26
C CYS A 135 0.24 -3.78 14.69
N LEU A 136 -0.84 -4.21 15.33
CA LEU A 136 -2.21 -3.83 14.98
C LEU A 136 -2.60 -2.57 15.75
N MET A 137 -3.12 -1.58 15.03
CA MET A 137 -3.65 -0.34 15.58
C MET A 137 -5.13 -0.28 15.21
N SER A 138 -6.02 -0.27 16.20
CA SER A 138 -7.47 -0.22 15.96
C SER A 138 -8.14 0.92 16.71
N ASP A 139 -9.36 1.24 16.29
CA ASP A 139 -10.29 2.11 17.01
C ASP A 139 -9.81 3.55 17.24
N PHE A 140 -8.90 4.03 16.38
CA PHE A 140 -8.35 5.37 16.46
C PHE A 140 -9.08 6.38 15.56
N TYR A 141 -9.05 7.64 15.97
CA TYR A 141 -9.55 8.75 15.18
C TYR A 141 -8.86 10.07 15.57
N PRO A 142 -8.46 10.94 14.62
CA PRO A 142 -8.61 10.84 13.16
C PRO A 142 -7.75 9.74 12.55
N GLY A 143 -8.02 9.38 11.28
CA GLY A 143 -7.35 8.30 10.55
C GLY A 143 -5.90 8.57 10.14
N ILE A 144 -5.17 9.37 10.92
CA ILE A 144 -3.80 9.80 10.67
C ILE A 144 -2.96 9.47 11.90
N LEU A 145 -1.91 8.67 11.72
CA LEU A 145 -0.94 8.34 12.75
C LEU A 145 0.42 8.07 12.12
N THR A 146 1.46 8.01 12.94
CA THR A 146 2.80 7.60 12.54
C THR A 146 3.25 6.43 13.41
N VAL A 147 3.92 5.46 12.81
CA VAL A 147 4.50 4.30 13.51
C VAL A 147 6.02 4.41 13.48
N THR A 148 6.66 4.15 14.61
CA THR A 148 8.12 4.00 14.73
C THR A 148 8.41 2.68 15.43
N TRP A 149 9.12 1.79 14.73
CA TRP A 149 9.64 0.58 15.34
C TRP A 149 10.96 0.87 16.06
N LYS A 150 11.21 0.16 17.16
CA LYS A 150 12.46 0.25 17.91
C LYS A 150 12.95 -1.13 18.30
N ALA A 151 14.26 -1.36 18.26
CA ALA A 151 14.93 -2.48 18.91
C ALA A 151 15.70 -1.93 20.11
N ASP A 152 15.40 -2.43 21.31
CA ASP A 152 16.02 -1.98 22.57
C ASP A 152 16.05 -0.45 22.72
N GLY A 153 14.94 0.20 22.31
CA GLY A 153 14.79 1.66 22.34
C GLY A 153 15.38 2.42 21.13
N THR A 154 16.17 1.77 20.28
CA THR A 154 16.78 2.38 19.10
C THR A 154 15.84 2.29 17.89
N PRO A 155 15.51 3.41 17.21
CA PRO A 155 14.61 3.41 16.06
C PRO A 155 15.09 2.55 14.88
N ILE A 156 14.16 1.86 14.22
CA ILE A 156 14.37 1.04 13.02
C ILE A 156 13.55 1.62 11.87
N THR A 157 14.16 1.72 10.69
CA THR A 157 13.51 2.17 9.45
C THR A 157 13.52 1.10 8.35
N GLN A 158 14.46 0.16 8.38
CA GLN A 158 14.56 -0.91 7.38
C GLN A 158 13.53 -2.02 7.65
N GLY A 159 12.94 -2.55 6.58
CA GLY A 159 11.97 -3.66 6.69
C GLY A 159 10.63 -3.27 7.32
N VAL A 160 10.36 -1.97 7.50
CA VAL A 160 9.11 -1.46 8.04
C VAL A 160 8.12 -1.20 6.91
N GLU A 161 6.96 -1.83 7.00
CA GLU A 161 5.83 -1.61 6.12
C GLU A 161 4.60 -1.19 6.94
N MET A 162 3.70 -0.40 6.36
CA MET A 162 2.47 0.01 7.03
C MET A 162 1.31 0.09 6.03
N THR A 163 0.16 -0.46 6.42
CA THR A 163 -1.06 -0.35 5.63
C THR A 163 -1.68 1.05 5.75
N THR A 164 -2.32 1.50 4.67
CA THR A 164 -3.11 2.73 4.70
C THR A 164 -4.26 2.57 5.71
N PRO A 165 -4.44 3.51 6.65
CA PRO A 165 -5.56 3.47 7.58
C PRO A 165 -6.90 3.32 6.87
N SER A 166 -7.68 2.32 7.28
CA SER A 166 -8.99 2.00 6.72
C SER A 166 -10.09 2.24 7.73
N LYS A 167 -11.23 2.76 7.28
CA LYS A 167 -12.37 3.06 8.15
C LYS A 167 -13.13 1.77 8.49
N GLN A 168 -13.33 1.53 9.77
CA GLN A 168 -14.08 0.40 10.32
C GLN A 168 -15.59 0.72 10.42
N SER A 169 -16.40 -0.31 10.68
CA SER A 169 -17.87 -0.18 10.83
C SER A 169 -18.29 0.74 11.98
N ASN A 170 -17.45 0.91 13.00
CA ASN A 170 -17.68 1.79 14.14
C ASN A 170 -17.25 3.26 13.89
N ASN A 171 -17.01 3.63 12.64
CA ASN A 171 -16.56 4.97 12.20
C ASN A 171 -15.18 5.41 12.72
N LYS A 172 -14.38 4.49 13.26
CA LYS A 172 -12.97 4.71 13.59
C LYS A 172 -12.08 4.08 12.53
N TYR A 173 -10.77 4.18 12.70
CA TYR A 173 -9.79 3.67 11.76
C TYR A 173 -9.00 2.51 12.36
N ALA A 174 -8.54 1.63 11.47
CA ALA A 174 -7.56 0.60 11.77
C ALA A 174 -6.43 0.61 10.73
N ALA A 175 -5.23 0.24 11.19
CA ALA A 175 -4.05 0.03 10.38
C ALA A 175 -3.20 -1.09 11.00
N SER A 176 -2.28 -1.62 10.21
CA SER A 176 -1.27 -2.57 10.66
C SER A 176 0.11 -2.13 10.17
N SER A 177 1.12 -2.32 10.99
CA SER A 177 2.52 -2.17 10.58
C SER A 177 3.26 -3.47 10.79
N TYR A 178 4.18 -3.77 9.89
CA TYR A 178 5.00 -4.98 9.88
C TYR A 178 6.46 -4.59 9.94
N LEU A 179 7.26 -5.39 10.64
CA LEU A 179 8.70 -5.28 10.68
C LEU A 179 9.30 -6.63 10.30
N SER A 180 9.93 -6.69 9.13
CA SER A 180 10.66 -7.87 8.67
C SER A 180 12.11 -7.84 9.16
N LEU A 181 12.55 -8.94 9.77
CA LEU A 181 13.89 -9.11 10.33
C LEU A 181 14.49 -10.44 9.89
N THR A 182 15.79 -10.62 10.15
CA THR A 182 16.39 -11.96 10.15
C THR A 182 16.17 -12.64 11.51
N PRO A 183 16.18 -13.98 11.57
CA PRO A 183 16.09 -14.72 12.84
C PRO A 183 17.20 -14.36 13.84
N GLU A 184 18.38 -13.96 13.36
CA GLU A 184 19.51 -13.52 14.20
C GLU A 184 19.22 -12.18 14.83
N GLN A 185 18.69 -11.22 14.07
CA GLN A 185 18.30 -9.90 14.58
C GLN A 185 17.25 -10.04 15.68
N TRP A 186 16.20 -10.84 15.44
CA TRP A 186 15.16 -11.08 16.45
C TRP A 186 15.70 -11.60 17.77
N ARG A 187 16.67 -12.52 17.72
CA ARG A 187 17.28 -13.11 18.92
C ARG A 187 18.40 -12.27 19.53
N SER A 188 18.98 -11.32 18.78
CA SER A 188 20.09 -10.50 19.26
C SER A 188 19.65 -9.33 20.14
N HIS A 189 18.37 -8.98 20.12
CA HIS A 189 17.79 -7.88 20.89
C HIS A 189 16.90 -8.40 22.01
N ASN A 190 16.81 -7.64 23.10
CA ASN A 190 15.98 -8.04 24.25
C ASN A 190 14.51 -7.75 23.99
N SER A 191 14.22 -6.71 23.20
CA SER A 191 12.87 -6.20 23.01
C SER A 191 12.70 -5.45 21.69
N TYR A 192 11.48 -5.55 21.16
CA TYR A 192 11.03 -4.76 20.02
C TYR A 192 9.76 -4.01 20.38
N SER A 193 9.71 -2.73 20.04
CA SER A 193 8.57 -1.87 20.36
C SER A 193 7.99 -1.22 19.12
N CYS A 194 6.65 -1.21 19.01
CA CYS A 194 5.94 -0.34 18.08
C CYS A 194 5.42 0.89 18.84
N GLN A 195 5.95 2.06 18.47
CA GLN A 195 5.55 3.36 19.00
C GLN A 195 4.63 4.06 18.01
N ILE A 196 3.43 4.41 18.46
CA ILE A 196 2.42 5.07 17.66
C ILE A 196 2.30 6.51 18.15
N MET A 197 2.48 7.45 17.24
CA MET A 197 2.26 8.87 17.47
C MET A 197 0.98 9.32 16.76
N GLN A 198 0.04 9.86 17.53
CA GLN A 198 -1.23 10.40 17.02
C GLN A 198 -1.47 11.77 17.65
N GLU A 199 -1.40 12.83 16.83
CA GLU A 199 -1.66 14.21 17.26
C GLU A 199 -0.92 14.62 18.56
N GLY A 200 0.33 14.17 18.73
CA GLY A 200 1.17 14.44 19.90
C GLY A 200 1.00 13.47 21.07
N SER A 201 0.01 12.58 21.02
CA SER A 201 -0.11 11.46 21.96
C SER A 201 0.74 10.29 21.50
N ILE A 202 1.46 9.65 22.43
CA ILE A 202 2.32 8.51 22.16
C ILE A 202 1.81 7.28 22.90
N VAL A 203 1.66 6.18 22.16
CA VAL A 203 1.38 4.85 22.73
C VAL A 203 2.46 3.91 22.25
N GLU A 204 3.16 3.26 23.18
CA GLU A 204 4.21 2.31 22.88
C GLU A 204 3.86 0.94 23.46
N LYS A 205 4.06 -0.12 22.66
CA LYS A 205 3.89 -1.50 23.08
C LYS A 205 5.08 -2.33 22.63
N THR A 206 5.45 -3.29 23.47
CA THR A 206 6.69 -4.04 23.37
C THR A 206 6.41 -5.53 23.34
N VAL A 207 7.22 -6.27 22.59
CA VAL A 207 7.32 -7.73 22.63
C VAL A 207 8.78 -8.12 22.85
N ALA A 208 9.01 -9.21 23.57
CA ALA A 208 10.34 -9.74 23.84
C ALA A 208 10.47 -11.17 23.30
N PRO A 209 11.63 -11.57 22.76
CA PRO A 209 11.86 -12.95 22.32
C PRO A 209 11.76 -13.98 23.45
N ALA A 210 12.10 -13.58 24.68
CA ALA A 210 12.17 -14.46 25.85
C ALA A 210 10.80 -14.81 26.47
N GLU A 211 9.72 -14.10 26.09
CA GLU A 211 8.39 -14.30 26.67
C GLU A 211 7.55 -15.34 25.90
N CYS A 212 8.15 -16.00 24.89
CA CYS A 212 7.48 -16.92 23.98
C CYS A 212 8.08 -18.35 24.05
N SER A 213 8.23 -18.89 25.25
CA SER A 213 8.68 -20.28 25.52
C SER A 213 7.54 -21.20 25.91
#